data_AF-A0A226M6P6-F1
#
_entry.id   AF-A0A226M6P6-F1
#
_cell.length_a   1.000
_cell.length_b   1.000
_cell.length_c   1.000
_cell.angle_alpha   90.00
_cell.angle_beta   90.00
_cell.angle_gamma   90.00
#
_symmetry.space_group_name_H-M   'P 1'
#
loop_
_entity.id
_entity.type
_entity.pdbx_description
1 polymer ?
#
loop_
_entity_poly.entity_id
_entity_poly.type
_entity_poly.pdbx_seq_one_letter_code
_entity_poly.pdbx_strand_id
1 'polypeptide(L)'
;QERFGNMTRVYYKEAVGAFVVFDVTRGSTFEAVSKWKHDLDSKVLLPNGSPIPAVLLANKCDQKKDGSQNLSQMDQFCREGGFIGWFETSAKVSIK
;
A
#
# COMPACT_ATOMS: atom_id res chain seq x y z
N GLN A 1 -11.91 -5.11 11.34
CA GLN A 1 -13.32 -4.66 11.23
C GLN A 1 -13.35 -3.48 10.27
N GLU A 2 -13.99 -3.64 9.10
CA GLU A 2 -14.09 -2.61 8.06
C GLU A 2 -15.02 -1.49 8.52
N ARG A 3 -14.46 -0.36 8.95
CA ARG A 3 -15.23 0.75 9.53
C ARG A 3 -15.66 1.80 8.51
N PHE A 4 -15.25 1.68 7.24
CA PHE A 4 -15.28 2.81 6.30
C PHE A 4 -15.73 2.51 4.86
N GLY A 5 -16.25 1.32 4.54
CA GLY A 5 -16.55 0.94 3.13
C GLY A 5 -17.38 1.96 2.33
N ASN A 6 -18.31 2.67 2.98
CA ASN A 6 -19.16 3.68 2.34
C ASN A 6 -18.57 5.10 2.33
N MET A 7 -17.49 5.37 3.10
CA MET A 7 -16.89 6.70 3.22
C MET A 7 -15.58 6.86 2.47
N THR A 8 -14.97 5.79 1.93
CA THR A 8 -13.67 5.90 1.25
C THR A 8 -13.67 6.87 0.08
N ARG A 9 -14.79 6.99 -0.64
CA ARG A 9 -14.94 7.99 -1.72
C ARG A 9 -14.77 9.44 -1.23
N VAL A 10 -15.21 9.75 -0.01
CA VAL A 10 -15.04 11.08 0.58
C VAL A 10 -13.58 11.29 0.98
N TYR A 11 -12.93 10.27 1.52
CA TYR A 11 -11.54 10.34 1.96
C TYR A 11 -10.52 10.41 0.81
N TYR A 12 -10.86 9.87 -0.37
CA TYR A 12 -9.97 9.90 -1.54
C TYR A 12 -10.16 11.13 -2.42
N LYS A 13 -11.19 11.94 -2.17
CA LYS A 13 -11.52 13.09 -3.01
C LYS A 13 -10.30 14.01 -3.12
N GLU A 14 -9.92 14.32 -4.37
CA GLU A 14 -8.78 15.20 -4.70
C GLU A 14 -7.40 14.68 -4.24
N ALA A 15 -7.29 13.42 -3.83
CA ALA A 15 -5.99 12.81 -3.57
C ALA A 15 -5.15 12.80 -4.85
N VAL A 16 -3.87 13.19 -4.72
CA VAL A 16 -2.89 13.18 -5.83
C VAL A 16 -1.84 12.09 -5.67
N GLY A 17 -1.90 11.32 -4.58
CA GLY A 17 -1.07 10.15 -4.33
C GLY A 17 -1.53 9.39 -3.08
N ALA A 18 -1.03 8.17 -2.90
CA ALA A 18 -1.39 7.33 -1.76
C ALA A 18 -0.22 6.49 -1.25
N PHE A 19 -0.26 6.20 0.05
CA PHE A 19 0.49 5.09 0.65
C PHE A 19 -0.48 3.96 0.97
N VAL A 20 -0.19 2.76 0.49
CA VAL A 20 -0.88 1.55 0.94
C VAL A 20 0.08 0.83 1.87
N VAL A 21 -0.37 0.55 3.09
CA VAL A 21 0.51 0.08 4.17
C VAL A 21 0.04 -1.28 4.65
N PHE A 22 0.98 -2.22 4.79
CA PHE A 22 0.74 -3.50 5.45
C PHE A 22 1.73 -3.73 6.59
N ASP A 23 1.40 -4.68 7.46
CA ASP A 23 2.22 -5.07 8.60
C ASP A 23 3.03 -6.32 8.22
N VAL A 24 4.36 -6.22 8.20
CA VAL A 24 5.23 -7.34 7.80
C VAL A 24 5.11 -8.57 8.68
N THR A 25 4.56 -8.43 9.90
CA THR A 25 4.35 -9.54 10.84
C THR A 25 3.02 -10.26 10.62
N ARG A 26 2.15 -9.75 9.73
CA ARG A 26 0.78 -10.24 9.54
C ARG A 26 0.43 -10.40 8.07
N GLY A 27 0.56 -11.62 7.54
CA GLY A 27 0.27 -11.94 6.14
C GLY A 27 -1.11 -11.51 5.64
N SER A 28 -2.15 -11.61 6.47
CA SER A 28 -3.51 -11.18 6.10
C SER A 28 -3.62 -9.68 5.78
N THR A 29 -2.69 -8.85 6.28
CA THR A 29 -2.65 -7.43 5.93
C THR A 29 -2.03 -7.19 4.55
N PHE A 30 -1.14 -8.07 4.10
CA PHE A 30 -0.59 -8.05 2.75
C PHE A 30 -1.64 -8.51 1.73
N GLU A 31 -2.39 -9.57 2.04
CA GLU A 31 -3.51 -10.04 1.18
C GLU A 31 -4.56 -8.94 0.95
N ALA A 32 -4.77 -8.05 1.93
CA ALA A 32 -5.69 -6.93 1.82
C ALA A 32 -5.17 -5.79 0.91
N VAL A 33 -3.88 -5.73 0.59
CA VAL A 33 -3.27 -4.64 -0.22
C VAL A 33 -3.93 -4.55 -1.58
N SER A 34 -4.15 -5.67 -2.27
CA SER A 34 -4.80 -5.68 -3.59
C SER A 34 -6.23 -5.15 -3.53
N LYS A 35 -6.97 -5.47 -2.46
CA LYS A 35 -8.31 -4.93 -2.23
C LYS A 35 -8.27 -3.41 -2.06
N TRP A 36 -7.34 -2.90 -1.26
CA TRP A 36 -7.17 -1.45 -1.06
C TRP A 36 -6.73 -0.73 -2.33
N LYS A 37 -5.81 -1.31 -3.10
CA LYS A 37 -5.36 -0.73 -4.36
C LYS A 37 -6.49 -0.65 -5.39
N HIS A 38 -7.29 -1.71 -5.50
CA HIS A 38 -8.47 -1.70 -6.36
C HIS A 38 -9.52 -0.67 -5.91
N ASP A 39 -9.78 -0.55 -4.60
CA ASP A 39 -10.72 0.46 -4.07
C ASP A 39 -10.24 1.89 -4.39
N LEU A 40 -8.93 2.14 -4.28
CA LEU A 40 -8.31 3.41 -4.64
C LEU A 40 -8.50 3.72 -6.13
N ASP A 41 -8.03 2.81 -7.00
CA ASP A 41 -8.04 3.01 -8.45
C ASP A 41 -9.47 3.16 -9.02
N SER A 42 -10.47 2.54 -8.39
CA SER A 42 -11.87 2.65 -8.82
C SER A 42 -12.56 3.95 -8.38
N LYS A 43 -11.99 4.69 -7.43
CA LYS A 43 -12.65 5.84 -6.79
C LYS A 43 -11.94 7.17 -7.00
N VAL A 44 -10.65 7.17 -7.35
CA VAL A 44 -9.89 8.39 -7.60
C VAL A 44 -8.96 8.23 -8.80
N LEU A 45 -9.00 9.22 -9.68
CA LEU A 45 -8.14 9.35 -10.85
C LEU A 45 -7.59 10.77 -10.88
N LEU A 46 -6.41 10.93 -11.49
CA LEU A 46 -5.86 12.24 -11.83
C LEU A 46 -6.71 12.93 -12.91
N PRO A 47 -6.55 14.25 -13.14
CA PRO A 47 -7.31 14.98 -14.16
C PRO A 47 -7.15 14.43 -15.58
N ASN A 48 -6.04 13.75 -15.87
CA ASN A 48 -5.75 13.09 -17.15
C ASN A 48 -6.41 11.70 -17.27
N GLY A 49 -7.16 11.25 -16.25
CA GLY A 49 -7.84 9.95 -16.21
C GLY A 49 -6.97 8.77 -15.76
N SER A 50 -5.68 8.96 -15.46
CA SER A 50 -4.84 7.88 -14.94
C SER A 50 -5.03 7.67 -13.43
N PRO A 51 -4.77 6.46 -12.89
CA PRO A 51 -4.71 6.24 -11.45
C PRO A 51 -3.71 7.19 -10.77
N ILE A 52 -3.95 7.52 -9.51
CA ILE A 52 -2.98 8.29 -8.72
C ILE A 52 -1.75 7.45 -8.41
N PRO A 53 -0.55 8.04 -8.30
CA PRO A 53 0.64 7.32 -7.88
C PRO A 53 0.46 6.74 -6.48
N ALA A 54 0.72 5.43 -6.33
CA ALA A 54 0.64 4.73 -5.05
C ALA A 54 1.98 4.06 -4.72
N VAL A 55 2.42 4.19 -3.46
CA VAL A 55 3.61 3.53 -2.93
C VAL A 55 3.19 2.51 -1.87
N LEU A 56 3.77 1.31 -1.92
CA LEU A 56 3.53 0.25 -0.95
C LEU A 56 4.52 0.34 0.22
N LEU A 57 4.03 0.37 1.45
CA LEU A 57 4.87 0.42 2.65
C LEU A 57 4.75 -0.88 3.45
N ALA A 58 5.86 -1.60 3.55
CA ALA A 58 6.05 -2.77 4.39
C ALA A 58 6.43 -2.31 5.81
N ASN A 59 5.44 -2.00 6.64
CA ASN A 59 5.66 -1.37 7.94
C ASN A 59 5.95 -2.41 9.05
N LYS A 60 6.61 -1.95 10.11
CA LYS A 60 7.11 -2.72 11.26
C LYS A 60 8.26 -3.67 10.91
N CYS A 61 9.10 -3.29 9.96
CA CYS A 61 10.28 -4.08 9.58
C CYS A 61 11.22 -4.38 10.76
N ASP A 62 11.20 -3.57 11.82
CA ASP A 62 11.93 -3.81 13.08
C ASP A 62 11.53 -5.11 13.80
N GLN A 63 10.36 -5.67 13.49
CA GLN A 63 9.84 -6.88 14.13
C GLN A 63 10.13 -8.15 13.33
N LYS A 64 10.71 -8.03 12.13
CA LYS A 64 11.16 -9.18 11.36
C LYS A 64 12.42 -9.76 12.00
N LYS A 65 12.32 -11.01 12.45
CA LYS A 65 13.48 -11.80 12.90
C LYS A 65 14.28 -12.40 11.73
N ASP A 66 13.68 -12.44 10.54
CA ASP A 66 14.29 -12.98 9.33
C ASP A 66 14.13 -11.98 8.17
N GLY A 67 15.27 -11.47 7.71
CA GLY A 67 15.39 -10.33 6.81
C GLY A 67 15.01 -10.62 5.34
N SER A 68 14.63 -11.84 5.01
CA SER A 68 14.26 -12.17 3.63
C SER A 68 12.77 -11.86 3.37
N GLN A 69 12.43 -10.61 3.06
CA GLN A 69 11.39 -10.44 2.04
C GLN A 69 12.06 -10.67 0.70
N ASN A 70 11.44 -11.49 -0.14
CA ASN A 70 11.98 -11.79 -1.45
C ASN A 70 11.80 -10.54 -2.32
N LEU A 71 12.81 -9.68 -2.36
CA LEU A 71 12.77 -8.35 -3.00
C LEU A 71 12.18 -8.45 -4.42
N SER A 72 12.57 -9.47 -5.17
CA SER A 72 12.07 -9.75 -6.52
C SER A 72 10.57 -9.99 -6.57
N GLN A 73 9.98 -10.65 -5.57
CA GLN A 73 8.53 -10.86 -5.50
C GLN A 73 7.79 -9.56 -5.18
N MET A 74 8.35 -8.70 -4.32
CA MET A 74 7.77 -7.40 -4.00
C MET A 74 7.82 -6.45 -5.19
N ASP A 75 8.94 -6.43 -5.92
CA ASP A 75 9.09 -5.65 -7.15
C ASP A 75 8.09 -6.10 -8.21
N GLN A 76 7.93 -7.42 -8.39
CA GLN A 76 6.93 -7.98 -9.29
C GLN A 76 5.50 -7.61 -8.88
N PHE A 77 5.16 -7.78 -7.60
CA PHE A 77 3.86 -7.42 -7.06
C PHE A 77 3.53 -5.93 -7.26
N CYS A 78 4.51 -5.05 -7.03
CA CYS A 78 4.33 -3.62 -7.23
C CYS A 78 4.09 -3.28 -8.70
N ARG A 79 4.87 -3.87 -9.60
CA ARG A 79 4.72 -3.67 -11.06
C ARG A 79 3.35 -4.15 -11.55
N GLU A 80 2.91 -5.32 -11.11
CA GLU A 80 1.62 -5.90 -11.52
C GLU A 80 0.42 -5.17 -10.88
N GLY A 81 0.57 -4.70 -9.64
CA GLY A 81 -0.45 -3.95 -8.91
C GLY A 81 -0.53 -2.46 -9.25
N GLY A 82 0.35 -1.94 -10.13
CA GLY A 82 0.38 -0.53 -10.49
C GLY A 82 0.86 0.39 -9.37
N PHE A 83 1.76 -0.08 -8.52
CA PHE A 83 2.50 0.74 -7.56
C PHE A 83 3.76 1.30 -8.22
N ILE A 84 4.14 2.51 -7.84
CA ILE A 84 5.37 3.15 -8.37
C ILE A 84 6.64 2.66 -7.67
N GLY A 85 6.49 1.93 -6.56
CA GLY A 85 7.58 1.38 -5.77
C GLY A 85 7.12 0.94 -4.38
N TRP A 86 8.04 0.40 -3.60
CA TRP A 86 7.80 -0.02 -2.23
C TRP A 86 9.00 0.25 -1.31
N PHE A 87 8.72 0.36 -0.02
CA PHE A 87 9.74 0.59 1.01
C PHE A 87 9.44 -0.21 2.28
N GLU A 88 10.47 -0.73 2.92
CA GLU A 88 10.39 -1.17 4.30
C GLU A 88 10.40 0.04 5.23
N THR A 89 9.47 0.07 6.18
CA THR A 89 9.34 1.18 7.11
C THR A 89 9.19 0.67 8.53
N SER A 90 9.64 1.49 9.50
CA SER A 90 9.28 1.29 10.89
C SER A 90 8.97 2.62 11.53
N ALA A 91 7.69 2.84 11.83
CA ALA A 91 7.27 3.98 12.63
C ALA A 91 7.86 3.96 14.06
N LYS A 92 8.26 2.78 14.58
CA LYS A 92 8.77 2.64 15.95
C LYS A 92 10.21 3.15 16.08
N VAL A 93 11.06 2.83 15.11
CA VAL A 93 12.49 3.20 15.12
C VAL A 93 12.84 4.25 14.07
N SER A 94 11.84 4.88 13.45
CA SER A 94 11.99 5.93 12.43
C SER A 94 12.83 5.48 11.21
N ILE A 95 12.65 4.24 10.77
CA ILE A 95 13.19 3.76 9.49
C ILE A 95 12.33 4.36 8.37
N LYS A 96 12.97 5.14 7.51
CA LYS A 96 12.37 5.84 6.36
C LYS A 96 12.65 5.08 5.06
#